data_AF-A0AAV6YNH6-F1
#
_entry.id   AF-A0AAV6YNH6-F1
#
_cell.length_a   1.000
_cell.length_b   1.000
_cell.length_c   1.000
_cell.angle_alpha   90.00
_cell.angle_beta   90.00
_cell.angle_gamma   90.00
#
_symmetry.space_group_name_H-M   'P 1'
#
loop_
_entity.id
_entity.type
_entity.pdbx_description
1 polymer ?
#
loop_
_entity_poly.entity_id
_entity_poly.type
_entity_poly.pdbx_seq_one_letter_code
_entity_poly.pdbx_strand_id
1 'polypeptide(L)'
;VIWLSDHERSFVRQLAPDFRQASNIKRDPKVLKDRDITFINLRYTEVNQEDIREYSHQNLTLNTYTVNEPWLFSVLWCAGVESVTSDSSHILSKVPFPSWLLPPDEYSLIWITSDIISFTVIIGVFVLQK
;
A
#
# COMPACT_ATOMS: atom_id res chain seq x y z
N VAL A 1 -2.44 -15.20 19.14
CA VAL A 1 -3.67 -15.27 18.32
C VAL A 1 -4.22 -13.86 18.15
N ILE A 2 -4.86 -13.53 17.02
CA ILE A 2 -5.45 -12.20 16.76
C ILE A 2 -6.98 -12.32 16.86
N TRP A 3 -7.62 -11.38 17.57
CA TRP A 3 -9.07 -11.26 17.63
C TRP A 3 -9.53 -10.04 16.82
N LEU A 4 -10.16 -10.30 15.68
CA LEU A 4 -10.56 -9.26 14.73
C LEU A 4 -11.96 -8.69 15.00
N SER A 5 -12.84 -9.48 15.62
CA SER A 5 -14.22 -9.05 15.85
C SER A 5 -14.25 -7.90 16.85
N ASP A 6 -15.00 -6.85 16.52
CA ASP A 6 -15.31 -5.79 17.48
C ASP A 6 -16.37 -6.25 18.51
N HIS A 7 -17.11 -7.33 18.21
CA HIS A 7 -18.08 -7.92 19.14
C HIS A 7 -17.37 -8.63 20.30
N GLU A 8 -17.93 -8.48 21.50
CA GLU A 8 -17.50 -9.19 22.72
C GLU A 8 -16.02 -8.98 23.09
N ARG A 9 -15.39 -7.91 22.59
CA ARG A 9 -13.96 -7.65 22.84
C ARG A 9 -13.64 -7.56 24.33
N SER A 10 -14.50 -6.95 25.14
CA SER A 10 -14.34 -6.90 26.60
C SER A 10 -14.31 -8.30 27.22
N PHE A 11 -15.20 -9.19 26.77
CA PHE A 11 -15.26 -10.58 27.22
C PHE A 11 -14.01 -11.36 26.81
N VAL A 12 -13.61 -11.28 25.54
CA VAL A 12 -12.39 -11.95 25.05
C VAL A 12 -11.15 -11.46 25.74
N ARG A 13 -11.06 -10.16 26.06
CA ARG A 13 -9.93 -9.60 26.81
C ARG A 13 -9.85 -10.13 28.23
N GLN A 14 -11.00 -10.39 28.86
CA GLN A 14 -11.06 -10.98 30.19
C GLN A 14 -10.72 -12.48 30.16
N LEU A 15 -11.23 -13.21 29.17
CA LEU A 15 -11.07 -14.66 29.04
C LEU A 15 -9.68 -15.05 28.52
N ALA A 16 -9.13 -14.26 27.60
CA ALA A 16 -7.88 -14.53 26.88
C ALA A 16 -7.09 -13.21 26.68
N PRO A 17 -6.43 -12.68 27.73
CA PRO A 17 -5.71 -11.41 27.67
C PRO A 17 -4.52 -11.42 26.69
N ASP A 18 -3.97 -12.59 26.39
CA ASP A 18 -2.85 -12.75 25.43
C ASP A 18 -3.26 -12.58 23.96
N PHE A 19 -4.56 -12.44 23.67
CA PHE A 19 -5.04 -12.26 22.30
C PHE A 19 -4.87 -10.79 21.88
N ARG A 20 -4.11 -10.60 20.79
CA ARG A 20 -3.93 -9.27 20.20
C ARG A 20 -5.24 -8.82 19.55
N GLN A 21 -5.72 -7.65 19.97
CA GLN A 21 -6.95 -7.07 19.43
C GLN A 21 -6.66 -6.38 18.10
N ALA A 22 -7.50 -6.66 17.10
CA ALA A 22 -7.40 -6.08 15.77
C ALA A 22 -8.71 -5.42 15.34
N SER A 23 -8.63 -4.29 14.63
CA SER A 23 -9.79 -3.64 14.01
C SER A 23 -9.87 -3.97 12.52
N ASN A 24 -11.05 -4.30 12.03
CA ASN A 24 -11.33 -4.40 10.58
C ASN A 24 -11.99 -3.13 10.00
N ILE A 25 -12.14 -2.09 10.80
CA ILE A 25 -12.78 -0.83 10.40
C ILE A 25 -11.74 0.28 10.46
N LYS A 26 -11.72 1.10 9.40
CA LYS A 26 -10.85 2.28 9.31
C LYS A 26 -11.29 3.30 10.35
N ARG A 27 -10.38 3.68 11.24
CA ARG A 27 -10.60 4.64 12.31
C ARG A 27 -9.36 5.49 12.51
N ASP A 28 -9.56 6.63 13.16
CA ASP A 28 -8.48 7.49 13.61
C ASP A 28 -7.53 6.71 14.56
N PRO A 29 -6.21 6.84 14.39
CA PRO A 29 -5.22 6.16 15.24
C PRO A 29 -5.42 6.37 16.75
N LYS A 30 -5.89 7.55 17.18
CA LYS A 30 -6.14 7.86 18.59
C LYS A 30 -7.27 7.01 19.14
N VAL A 31 -8.36 6.88 18.39
CA VAL A 31 -9.51 6.05 18.77
C VAL A 31 -9.11 4.58 18.88
N LEU A 32 -8.20 4.12 18.03
CA LEU A 32 -7.67 2.76 18.08
C LEU A 32 -6.82 2.53 19.34
N LYS A 33 -5.94 3.49 19.67
CA LYS A 33 -5.12 3.45 20.90
C LYS A 33 -5.95 3.49 22.17
N ASP A 34 -6.98 4.33 22.23
CA ASP A 34 -7.89 4.40 23.39
C ASP A 34 -8.60 3.07 23.66
N ARG A 35 -8.73 2.24 22.62
CA ARG A 35 -9.33 0.90 22.69
C ARG A 35 -8.30 -0.23 22.85
N ASP A 36 -7.03 0.12 23.07
CA ASP A 36 -5.89 -0.81 23.13
C ASP A 36 -5.80 -1.73 21.90
N ILE A 37 -6.05 -1.15 20.72
CA ILE A 37 -5.93 -1.83 19.44
C ILE A 37 -4.60 -1.43 18.84
N THR A 38 -3.74 -2.42 18.61
CA THR A 38 -2.43 -2.19 17.98
C THR A 38 -2.36 -2.77 16.57
N PHE A 39 -3.35 -3.53 16.14
CA PHE A 39 -3.37 -4.19 14.83
C PHE A 39 -4.61 -3.78 14.04
N ILE A 40 -4.44 -3.54 12.75
CA ILE A 40 -5.46 -3.03 11.86
C ILE A 40 -5.47 -3.91 10.62
N ASN A 41 -6.63 -4.39 10.21
CA ASN A 41 -6.77 -5.26 9.05
C ASN A 41 -7.80 -4.66 8.08
N LEU A 42 -7.34 -3.98 7.04
CA LEU A 42 -8.21 -3.22 6.13
C LEU A 42 -8.12 -3.73 4.70
N ARG A 43 -9.13 -3.45 3.89
CA ARG A 43 -9.01 -3.69 2.46
C ARG A 43 -8.00 -2.71 1.87
N TYR A 44 -7.17 -3.15 0.93
CA TYR A 44 -6.16 -2.28 0.30
C TYR A 44 -6.76 -1.01 -0.35
N THR A 45 -8.02 -1.04 -0.78
CA THR A 45 -8.72 0.11 -1.38
C THR A 45 -9.18 1.17 -0.37
N GLU A 46 -9.18 0.85 0.92
CA GLU A 46 -9.64 1.76 1.98
C GLU A 46 -8.49 2.61 2.55
N VAL A 47 -7.26 2.30 2.15
CA VAL A 47 -6.04 2.86 2.71
C VAL A 47 -5.30 3.66 1.64
N ASN A 48 -4.94 4.89 1.97
CA ASN A 48 -4.07 5.73 1.17
C ASN A 48 -2.66 5.84 1.80
N GLN A 49 -1.73 6.51 1.11
CA GLN A 49 -0.35 6.64 1.59
C GLN A 49 -0.23 7.45 2.89
N GLU A 50 -1.12 8.42 3.10
CA GLU A 50 -1.14 9.23 4.33
C GLU A 50 -1.58 8.38 5.53
N ASP A 51 -2.59 7.53 5.36
CA ASP A 51 -3.07 6.59 6.38
C ASP A 51 -1.96 5.62 6.78
N ILE A 52 -1.22 5.05 5.81
CA ILE A 52 -0.12 4.11 6.08
C ILE A 52 0.94 4.79 6.94
N ARG A 53 1.33 6.02 6.57
CA ARG A 53 2.32 6.80 7.32
C ARG A 53 1.81 7.14 8.71
N GLU A 54 0.54 7.52 8.85
CA GLU A 54 -0.04 7.89 10.14
C GLU A 54 -0.14 6.69 11.08
N TYR A 55 -0.60 5.54 10.60
CA TYR A 55 -0.65 4.31 11.38
C TYR A 55 0.75 3.87 11.84
N SER A 56 1.72 3.88 10.93
CA SER A 56 3.12 3.58 11.25
C SER A 56 3.69 4.52 12.31
N HIS A 57 3.48 5.85 12.16
CA HIS A 57 3.92 6.85 13.14
C HIS A 57 3.29 6.65 14.52
N GLN A 58 2.10 6.06 14.57
CA GLN A 58 1.39 5.77 15.81
C GLN A 58 1.71 4.38 16.37
N ASN A 59 2.67 3.63 15.81
CA ASN A 59 3.01 2.26 16.20
C ASN A 59 1.82 1.30 16.06
N LEU A 60 0.97 1.52 15.06
CA LEU A 60 -0.13 0.64 14.73
C LEU A 60 0.28 -0.24 13.56
N THR A 61 0.12 -1.55 13.72
CA THR A 61 0.45 -2.50 12.68
C THR A 61 -0.70 -2.63 11.67
N LEU A 62 -0.45 -2.32 10.41
CA LEU A 62 -1.39 -2.41 9.31
C LEU A 62 -1.18 -3.70 8.50
N ASN A 63 -2.26 -4.46 8.35
CA ASN A 63 -2.40 -5.53 7.38
C ASN A 63 -3.42 -5.14 6.31
N THR A 64 -3.11 -5.43 5.04
CA THR A 64 -4.05 -5.19 3.93
C THR A 64 -4.48 -6.47 3.22
N TYR A 65 -5.73 -6.54 2.76
CA TYR A 65 -6.28 -7.72 2.07
C TYR A 65 -7.26 -7.34 0.95
N THR A 66 -7.59 -8.21 0.00
CA THR A 66 -6.83 -9.39 -0.43
C THR A 66 -5.92 -8.97 -1.57
N VAL A 67 -4.61 -9.14 -1.42
CA VAL A 67 -3.61 -8.70 -2.40
C VAL A 67 -3.13 -9.92 -3.17
N ASN A 68 -3.58 -10.11 -4.41
CA ASN A 68 -3.24 -11.31 -5.20
C ASN A 68 -2.24 -11.07 -6.33
N GLU A 69 -2.06 -9.80 -6.74
CA GLU A 69 -1.23 -9.45 -7.89
C GLU A 69 0.18 -8.98 -7.49
N PRO A 70 1.25 -9.41 -8.20
CA PRO A 70 2.63 -8.99 -7.92
C PRO A 70 2.86 -7.48 -7.98
N TRP A 71 2.21 -6.79 -8.93
CA TRP A 71 2.34 -5.34 -9.06
C TRP A 71 1.70 -4.62 -7.86
N LEU A 72 0.54 -5.06 -7.41
CA LEU A 72 -0.16 -4.46 -6.26
C LEU A 72 0.62 -4.71 -4.97
N PHE A 73 1.15 -5.93 -4.81
CA PHE A 73 2.06 -6.25 -3.72
C PHE A 73 3.27 -5.33 -3.71
N SER A 74 3.87 -5.07 -4.87
CA SER A 74 5.01 -4.16 -5.02
C SER A 74 4.66 -2.72 -4.64
N VAL A 75 3.48 -2.22 -5.03
CA VAL A 75 3.00 -0.89 -4.63
C VAL A 75 2.88 -0.79 -3.11
N LEU A 76 2.23 -1.77 -2.47
CA LEU A 76 2.02 -1.76 -1.01
C LEU A 76 3.33 -1.94 -0.23
N TRP A 77 4.27 -2.73 -0.77
CA TRP A 77 5.62 -2.86 -0.23
C TRP A 77 6.35 -1.52 -0.26
N CYS A 78 6.37 -0.84 -1.41
CA CYS A 78 6.97 0.49 -1.54
C CYS A 78 6.26 1.55 -0.68
N ALA A 79 4.95 1.41 -0.47
CA ALA A 79 4.17 2.32 0.38
C ALA A 79 4.45 2.12 1.89
N GLY A 80 5.12 1.03 2.30
CA GLY A 80 5.49 0.78 3.68
C GLY A 80 4.42 0.07 4.52
N VAL A 81 3.51 -0.68 3.88
CA VAL A 81 2.57 -1.56 4.61
C VAL A 81 3.34 -2.72 5.25
N GLU A 82 3.11 -3.01 6.54
CA GLU A 82 3.88 -4.02 7.27
C GLU A 82 3.50 -5.45 6.91
N SER A 83 2.23 -5.70 6.55
CA SER A 83 1.76 -7.04 6.20
C SER A 83 0.64 -7.03 5.17
N VAL A 84 0.57 -8.10 4.38
CA VAL A 84 -0.49 -8.32 3.40
C VAL A 84 -1.06 -9.72 3.55
N THR A 85 -2.35 -9.87 3.29
CA THR A 85 -3.03 -11.16 3.18
C THR A 85 -3.39 -11.43 1.72
N SER A 86 -3.04 -12.62 1.26
CA SER A 86 -3.11 -13.02 -0.15
C SER A 86 -3.56 -14.47 -0.26
N ASP A 87 -4.45 -14.75 -1.22
CA ASP A 87 -4.79 -16.11 -1.64
C ASP A 87 -3.71 -16.68 -2.58
N SER A 88 -2.97 -15.79 -3.26
CA SER A 88 -1.90 -16.11 -4.21
C SER A 88 -0.50 -16.05 -3.59
N SER A 89 -0.35 -16.44 -2.32
CA SER A 89 0.94 -16.40 -1.59
C SER A 89 2.06 -17.19 -2.28
N HIS A 90 1.72 -18.27 -2.99
CA HIS A 90 2.65 -19.07 -3.79
C HIS A 90 3.25 -18.33 -5.00
N ILE A 91 2.57 -17.28 -5.50
CA ILE A 91 3.06 -16.39 -6.56
C ILE A 91 3.86 -15.25 -5.92
N LEU A 92 3.29 -14.60 -4.89
CA LEU A 92 3.92 -13.43 -4.26
C LEU A 92 5.24 -13.76 -3.55
N SER A 93 5.37 -14.97 -2.98
CA SER A 93 6.64 -15.45 -2.38
C SER A 93 7.81 -15.53 -3.37
N LYS A 94 7.52 -15.51 -4.68
CA LYS A 94 8.53 -15.52 -5.75
C LYS A 94 8.86 -14.12 -6.27
N VAL A 95 8.35 -13.05 -5.64
CA VAL A 95 8.66 -11.67 -6.00
C VAL A 95 9.88 -11.22 -5.16
N PRO A 96 11.10 -11.20 -5.72
CA PRO A 96 12.32 -10.92 -4.96
C PRO A 96 12.50 -9.44 -4.59
N PHE A 97 11.87 -8.54 -5.37
CA PHE A 97 11.91 -7.09 -5.19
C PHE A 97 10.66 -6.47 -5.82
N PRO A 98 10.26 -5.24 -5.42
CA PRO A 98 9.12 -4.55 -6.01
C PRO A 98 9.28 -4.39 -7.52
N SER A 99 8.24 -4.75 -8.28
CA SER A 99 8.19 -4.51 -9.73
C SER A 99 8.34 -3.02 -10.02
N TRP A 100 9.15 -2.67 -11.01
CA TRP A 100 9.27 -1.29 -11.48
C TRP A 100 7.96 -0.87 -12.14
N LEU A 101 7.29 0.11 -11.56
CA LEU A 101 6.02 0.65 -12.05
C LEU A 101 6.23 2.11 -12.39
N LEU A 102 5.79 2.48 -13.59
CA LEU A 102 5.86 3.85 -14.07
C LEU A 102 4.45 4.47 -14.00
N PRO A 103 4.26 5.55 -13.23
CA PRO A 103 2.98 6.25 -13.20
C PRO A 103 2.55 6.69 -14.60
N PRO A 104 1.24 6.67 -14.93
CA PRO A 104 0.76 7.09 -16.25
C PRO A 104 1.19 8.51 -16.64
N ASP A 105 1.25 9.42 -15.67
CA ASP A 105 1.66 10.80 -15.89
C ASP A 105 3.15 10.92 -16.26
N GLU A 106 4.02 10.15 -15.59
CA GLU A 106 5.45 10.09 -15.92
C GLU A 106 5.67 9.47 -17.29
N TYR A 107 4.94 8.39 -17.61
CA TYR A 107 4.97 7.78 -18.94
C TYR A 107 4.56 8.80 -20.02
N SER A 108 3.46 9.53 -19.80
CA SER A 108 2.99 10.56 -20.72
C SER A 108 4.02 11.66 -20.94
N LEU A 109 4.66 12.13 -19.86
CA LEU A 109 5.70 13.15 -19.93
C LEU A 109 6.91 12.70 -20.75
N ILE A 110 7.35 11.45 -20.59
CA ILE A 110 8.46 10.87 -21.37
C ILE A 110 8.13 10.92 -22.87
N TRP A 111 6.91 10.57 -23.27
CA TRP A 111 6.53 10.60 -24.68
C TRP A 111 6.42 12.02 -25.23
N ILE A 112 5.80 12.94 -24.49
CA ILE A 112 5.70 14.36 -24.91
C ILE A 112 7.10 14.97 -25.09
N THR A 113 8.01 14.72 -24.16
CA THR A 113 9.39 15.23 -24.23
C THR A 113 10.16 14.61 -25.40
N SER A 114 10.01 13.30 -25.64
CA SER A 114 10.55 12.62 -26.80
C SER A 114 10.06 13.24 -28.12
N ASP A 115 8.77 13.56 -28.22
CA ASP A 115 8.18 14.19 -29.41
C ASP A 115 8.73 15.60 -29.65
N ILE A 116 8.88 16.42 -28.60
CA ILE A 116 9.47 17.77 -28.68
C ILE A 116 10.92 17.70 -29.18
N ILE A 117 11.72 16.78 -28.65
CA ILE A 117 13.12 16.58 -29.07
C ILE A 117 13.17 16.14 -30.53
N SER A 118 12.36 15.16 -30.92
CA SER A 118 12.27 14.68 -32.30
C SER A 118 11.92 15.80 -33.27
N PHE A 119 10.90 16.60 -32.95
CA PHE A 119 10.48 17.75 -33.75
C PHE A 119 11.59 18.80 -33.88
N THR A 120 12.30 19.10 -32.79
CA THR A 120 13.42 20.05 -32.77
C THR A 120 14.57 19.58 -33.65
N VAL A 121 14.93 18.29 -33.59
CA VAL A 121 15.98 17.69 -34.43
C VAL A 121 15.60 17.77 -35.91
N ILE A 122 14.35 17.43 -36.26
CA ILE A 122 13.86 17.51 -37.64
C ILE A 122 14.00 18.93 -38.18
N ILE A 123 13.54 19.94 -37.44
CA ILE A 123 13.68 21.35 -37.84
C ILE A 123 15.16 21.72 -38.00
N GLY A 124 16.00 21.33 -37.04
CA GLY A 124 17.44 21.60 -37.09
C GLY A 124 18.11 21.05 -38.35
N VAL A 125 17.78 19.81 -38.74
CA VAL A 125 18.29 19.19 -39.97
C VAL A 125 17.84 19.98 -41.20
N PHE A 126 16.56 20.34 -41.31
CA PHE A 126 16.05 21.10 -42.48
C PHE A 126 16.66 22.50 -42.58
N VAL A 127 16.97 23.15 -41.46
CA VAL A 127 17.63 24.46 -41.45
C VAL A 127 19.11 24.35 -41.83
N LEU A 128 19.81 23.31 -41.35
CA LEU A 128 21.24 23.10 -41.61
C LEU A 128 21.55 22.44 -42.96
N GLN A 129 20.57 21.80 -43.60
CA GLN A 129 20.69 21.25 -44.96
C GLN A 129 20.40 22.28 -46.08
N LYS A 130 20.17 23.56 -45.72
CA LYS A 130 20.26 24.68 -46.68
C LYS A 130 21.70 25.10 -46.90
#